data_AF-A0A0B7MHK7-F1
#
_entry.id   AF-A0A0B7MHK7-F1
#
_cell.length_a   1.000
_cell.length_b   1.000
_cell.length_c   1.000
_cell.angle_alpha   90.00
_cell.angle_beta   90.00
_cell.angle_gamma   90.00
#
_symmetry.space_group_name_H-M   'P 1'
#
loop_
_entity.id
_entity.type
_entity.pdbx_description
1 polymer ?
#
loop_
_entity_poly.entity_id
_entity_poly.type
_entity_poly.pdbx_seq_one_letter_code
_entity_poly.pdbx_strand_id
1 'polypeptide(L)'
;METYDRVVKLWQSYKIASAGDLDKYLDNFRILFAFHSGKIENEGIKYFDTREIFENGRVINYTGSPRAIFEQQNQKLCYEFLKEKIVKKETSEHRAGQRDP
;
A
#
# COMPACT_ATOMS: atom_id res chain seq x y z
N MET A 1 -14.09 -21.02 -9.73
CA MET A 1 -13.54 -21.53 -8.46
C MET A 1 -12.12 -22.03 -8.65
N GLU A 2 -11.83 -22.87 -9.65
CA GLU A 2 -10.48 -23.45 -9.85
C GLU A 2 -9.32 -22.42 -9.88
N THR A 3 -9.46 -21.31 -10.62
CA THR A 3 -8.41 -20.26 -10.66
C THR A 3 -8.20 -19.57 -9.31
N TYR A 4 -9.29 -19.27 -8.59
CA TYR A 4 -9.21 -18.66 -7.26
C TYR A 4 -8.48 -19.60 -6.29
N ASP A 5 -8.87 -20.88 -6.25
CA ASP A 5 -8.25 -21.86 -5.36
C ASP A 5 -6.76 -22.05 -5.67
N ARG A 6 -6.38 -22.00 -6.95
CA ARG A 6 -4.97 -22.04 -7.38
C ARG A 6 -4.19 -20.83 -6.89
N VAL A 7 -4.74 -19.62 -7.00
CA VAL A 7 -4.09 -18.40 -6.50
C VAL A 7 -3.97 -18.42 -4.98
N VAL A 8 -5.02 -18.85 -4.27
CA VAL A 8 -4.98 -18.99 -2.81
C VAL A 8 -3.90 -19.98 -2.38
N LYS A 9 -3.84 -21.16 -3.01
CA LYS A 9 -2.80 -22.17 -2.72
C LYS A 9 -1.40 -21.64 -3.00
N LEU A 10 -1.20 -20.93 -4.12
CA LEU A 10 0.07 -20.30 -4.45
C LEU A 10 0.47 -19.28 -3.37
N TRP A 11 -0.43 -18.38 -2.99
CA TRP A 11 -0.17 -17.38 -1.97
C TRP A 11 0.18 -18.01 -0.61
N GLN A 12 -0.59 -19.01 -0.19
CA GLN A 12 -0.33 -19.76 1.05
C GLN A 12 1.01 -20.52 1.01
N SER A 13 1.43 -21.00 -0.17
CA SER A 13 2.71 -21.71 -0.33
C SER A 13 3.94 -20.86 -0.05
N TYR A 14 3.81 -19.53 -0.15
CA TYR A 14 4.89 -18.58 0.15
C TYR A 14 5.26 -18.51 1.63
N LYS A 15 4.38 -18.99 2.54
CA LYS A 15 4.63 -19.05 3.98
C LYS A 15 5.16 -17.72 4.55
N ILE A 16 4.53 -16.61 4.17
CA ILE A 16 4.88 -15.26 4.62
C ILE A 16 4.85 -15.22 6.15
N ALA A 17 6.01 -14.95 6.75
CA ALA A 17 6.20 -14.94 8.20
C ALA A 17 6.80 -13.61 8.72
N SER A 18 7.21 -12.73 7.82
CA SER A 18 7.80 -11.43 8.13
C SER A 18 7.30 -10.34 7.19
N ALA A 19 7.45 -9.08 7.59
CA ALA A 19 7.16 -7.95 6.69
C ALA A 19 8.06 -7.94 5.45
N GLY A 20 9.31 -8.42 5.58
CA GLY A 20 10.23 -8.58 4.45
C GLY A 20 9.74 -9.62 3.42
N ASP A 21 9.12 -10.72 3.87
CA ASP A 21 8.48 -11.67 2.95
C ASP A 21 7.31 -11.02 2.21
N LEU A 22 6.51 -10.23 2.93
CA LEU A 22 5.38 -9.52 2.35
C LEU A 22 5.87 -8.49 1.30
N ASP A 23 6.90 -7.71 1.64
CA ASP A 23 7.54 -6.76 0.71
C ASP A 23 8.06 -7.47 -0.54
N LYS A 24 8.71 -8.63 -0.40
CA LYS A 24 9.20 -9.42 -1.56
C LYS A 24 8.09 -9.76 -2.54
N TYR A 25 6.95 -10.27 -2.06
CA TYR A 25 5.86 -10.71 -2.94
C TYR A 25 4.94 -9.56 -3.38
N LEU A 26 4.93 -8.43 -2.66
CA LEU A 26 4.12 -7.26 -2.98
C LEU A 26 4.92 -6.06 -3.52
N ASP A 27 6.21 -6.19 -3.83
CA ASP A 27 7.08 -5.05 -4.14
C ASP A 27 6.55 -4.15 -5.27
N ASN A 28 6.13 -4.77 -6.38
CA ASN A 28 5.48 -4.04 -7.47
C ASN A 28 4.03 -3.69 -7.13
N PHE A 29 3.34 -4.57 -6.41
CA PHE A 29 1.91 -4.43 -6.14
C PHE A 29 1.62 -3.22 -5.23
N ARG A 30 2.42 -2.97 -4.20
CA ARG A 30 2.22 -1.82 -3.28
C ARG A 30 2.22 -0.48 -4.03
N ILE A 31 3.05 -0.34 -5.07
CA ILE A 31 3.14 0.86 -5.91
C ILE A 31 1.90 0.96 -6.80
N LEU A 32 1.53 -0.13 -7.47
CA LEU A 32 0.36 -0.17 -8.36
C LEU A 32 -0.93 0.10 -7.58
N PHE A 33 -1.08 -0.51 -6.40
CA PHE A 33 -2.21 -0.30 -5.53
C PHE A 33 -2.31 1.16 -5.09
N ALA A 34 -1.22 1.75 -4.60
CA ALA A 34 -1.21 3.16 -4.19
C ALA A 34 -1.53 4.11 -5.35
N PHE A 35 -0.96 3.85 -6.54
CA PHE A 35 -1.22 4.65 -7.74
C PHE A 35 -2.70 4.56 -8.14
N HIS A 36 -3.24 3.36 -8.35
CA HIS A 36 -4.61 3.19 -8.83
C HIS A 36 -5.65 3.65 -7.80
N SER A 37 -5.42 3.34 -6.52
CA SER A 37 -6.27 3.81 -5.41
C SER A 37 -6.32 5.34 -5.36
N GLY A 38 -5.14 5.99 -5.41
CA GLY A 38 -5.08 7.44 -5.44
C GLY A 38 -5.68 8.05 -6.71
N LYS A 39 -5.43 7.45 -7.87
CA LYS A 39 -5.87 7.95 -9.17
C LYS A 39 -7.40 8.01 -9.30
N ILE A 40 -8.12 7.09 -8.65
CA ILE A 40 -9.60 7.11 -8.59
C ILE A 40 -10.11 8.38 -7.93
N GLU A 41 -9.45 8.85 -6.88
CA GLU A 41 -9.86 10.03 -6.09
C GLU A 41 -9.25 11.33 -6.63
N ASN A 42 -8.10 11.26 -7.29
CA ASN A 42 -7.34 12.43 -7.75
C ASN A 42 -6.63 12.16 -9.09
N GLU A 43 -7.15 12.75 -10.17
CA GLU A 43 -6.55 12.69 -11.51
C GLU A 43 -5.12 13.26 -11.59
N GLY A 44 -4.71 14.11 -10.64
CA GLY A 44 -3.36 14.66 -10.55
C GLY A 44 -2.29 13.66 -10.08
N ILE A 45 -2.68 12.49 -9.57
CA ILE A 45 -1.77 11.42 -9.17
C ILE A 45 -1.17 10.76 -10.42
N LYS A 46 0.16 10.62 -10.42
CA LYS A 46 0.92 10.05 -11.54
C LYS A 46 1.70 8.83 -11.07
N TYR A 47 1.79 7.84 -11.96
CA TYR A 47 2.49 6.60 -11.66
C TYR A 47 3.98 6.83 -11.36
N PHE A 48 4.65 7.64 -12.18
CA PHE A 48 6.07 7.94 -12.00
C PHE A 48 6.36 8.59 -10.63
N ASP A 49 5.57 9.60 -10.25
CA ASP A 49 5.72 10.24 -8.95
C ASP A 49 5.43 9.27 -7.80
N THR A 50 4.41 8.41 -7.94
CA THR A 50 4.09 7.38 -6.94
C THR A 50 5.27 6.42 -6.76
N ARG A 51 5.85 5.95 -7.86
CA ARG A 51 7.02 5.06 -7.85
C ARG A 51 8.23 5.72 -7.20
N GLU A 52 8.58 6.94 -7.60
CA GLU A 52 9.71 7.68 -7.00
C GLU A 52 9.52 7.92 -5.50
N ILE A 53 8.29 8.17 -5.04
CA ILE A 53 8.00 8.29 -3.61
C ILE A 53 8.21 6.95 -2.88
N PHE A 54 7.74 5.83 -3.46
CA PHE A 54 7.88 4.51 -2.86
C PHE A 54 9.33 4.05 -2.80
N GLU A 55 10.07 4.19 -3.89
CA GLU A 55 11.43 3.67 -4.04
C GLU A 55 12.49 4.63 -3.50
N ASN A 56 12.33 5.94 -3.71
CA ASN A 56 13.37 6.95 -3.43
C ASN A 56 12.95 8.02 -2.41
N GLY A 57 11.68 8.07 -2.00
CA GLY A 57 11.20 9.05 -1.01
C GLY A 57 11.23 10.50 -1.50
N ARG A 58 11.15 10.72 -2.82
CA ARG A 58 11.23 12.05 -3.44
C ARG A 58 10.31 12.15 -4.66
N VAL A 59 10.23 13.35 -5.22
CA VAL A 59 9.68 13.62 -6.55
C VAL A 59 10.72 14.34 -7.41
N ILE A 60 10.62 14.24 -8.73
CA ILE A 60 11.57 14.84 -9.68
C ILE A 60 10.81 15.75 -10.63
N ASN A 61 11.24 17.01 -10.76
CA ASN A 61 10.63 18.02 -11.65
C ASN A 61 9.11 18.12 -11.52
N TYR A 62 8.61 18.04 -10.29
CA TYR A 62 7.18 17.98 -10.02
C TYR A 62 6.50 19.33 -10.24
N THR A 63 5.48 19.37 -11.10
CA THR A 63 4.71 20.58 -11.42
C THR A 63 3.24 20.49 -11.01
N GLY A 64 2.87 19.44 -10.28
CA GLY A 64 1.50 19.22 -9.82
C GLY A 64 1.21 19.91 -8.48
N SER A 65 0.07 19.59 -7.90
CA SER A 65 -0.31 20.09 -6.58
C SER A 65 0.45 19.35 -5.47
N PRO A 66 1.09 20.04 -4.49
CA PRO A 66 1.71 19.39 -3.34
C PRO A 66 0.78 18.44 -2.59
N ARG A 67 -0.54 18.70 -2.62
CA ARG A 67 -1.55 17.81 -2.04
C ARG A 67 -1.45 16.38 -2.57
N ALA A 68 -1.25 16.19 -3.87
CA ALA A 68 -1.14 14.87 -4.48
C ALA A 68 0.14 14.13 -4.03
N ILE A 69 1.23 14.86 -3.73
CA ILE A 69 2.43 14.26 -3.12
C ILE A 69 2.08 13.72 -1.73
N PHE A 70 1.42 14.51 -0.89
CA PHE A 70 1.04 14.08 0.45
C PHE A 70 0.07 12.89 0.42
N GLU A 71 -0.89 12.88 -0.50
CA GLU A 71 -1.80 11.74 -0.70
C GLU A 71 -1.03 10.46 -1.06
N GLN A 72 -0.09 10.53 -2.01
CA GLN A 72 0.76 9.38 -2.38
C GLN A 72 1.70 8.95 -1.23
N GLN A 73 2.29 9.90 -0.50
CA GLN A 73 3.13 9.61 0.67
C GLN A 73 2.33 8.94 1.78
N ASN A 74 1.08 9.36 2.00
CA ASN A 74 0.20 8.75 2.99
C ASN A 74 -0.14 7.30 2.63
N GLN A 75 -0.32 6.97 1.35
CA GLN A 75 -0.50 5.58 0.91
C GLN A 75 0.75 4.73 1.21
N LYS A 76 1.95 5.25 0.98
CA LYS A 76 3.21 4.58 1.38
C LYS A 76 3.26 4.34 2.88
N LEU A 77 3.03 5.38 3.68
CA LEU A 77 3.07 5.28 5.14
C LEU A 77 2.02 4.28 5.67
N CYS A 78 0.83 4.27 5.08
CA CYS A 78 -0.22 3.30 5.40
C CYS A 78 0.25 1.87 5.14
N TYR A 79 0.87 1.61 3.98
CA TYR A 79 1.44 0.29 3.67
C TYR A 79 2.53 -0.12 4.69
N GLU A 80 3.49 0.77 4.97
CA GLU A 80 4.56 0.51 5.94
C GLU A 80 4.02 0.24 7.35
N PHE A 81 2.94 0.92 7.74
CA PHE A 81 2.27 0.68 9.02
C PHE A 81 1.51 -0.66 9.04
N LEU A 82 0.81 -1.00 7.95
CA LEU A 82 -0.06 -2.17 7.90
C LEU A 82 0.70 -3.48 7.72
N LYS A 83 1.83 -3.50 7.00
CA LYS A 83 2.54 -4.75 6.68
C LYS A 83 2.91 -5.57 7.93
N GLU A 84 3.36 -4.91 8.99
CA GLU A 84 3.67 -5.54 10.27
C GLU A 84 2.43 -6.16 10.93
N LYS A 85 1.30 -5.43 10.88
CA LYS A 85 0.03 -5.88 11.44
C LYS A 85 -0.57 -7.05 10.68
N ILE A 86 -0.46 -7.03 9.35
CA ILE A 86 -0.92 -8.10 8.46
C ILE A 86 -0.19 -9.41 8.79
N VAL A 87 1.14 -9.36 8.91
CA VAL A 87 1.96 -10.54 9.23
C VAL A 87 1.60 -11.11 10.60
N LYS A 88 1.40 -10.24 11.59
CA LYS A 88 0.95 -10.63 12.94
C LYS A 88 -0.51 -11.05 13.01
N LYS A 89 -1.27 -10.86 11.92
CA LYS A 89 -2.72 -11.07 11.87
C LYS A 89 -3.43 -10.33 13.00
N GLU A 90 -2.96 -9.12 13.31
CA GLU A 90 -3.58 -8.27 14.32
C GLU A 90 -5.02 -7.98 13.89
N THR A 91 -5.97 -8.22 14.79
CA THR A 91 -7.35 -7.79 14.59
C THR A 91 -7.38 -6.27 14.55
N SER A 92 -8.01 -5.71 13.52
CA SER A 92 -8.31 -4.28 13.47
C SER A 92 -9.16 -3.93 14.70
N GLU A 93 -8.57 -3.29 15.71
CA GLU A 93 -9.35 -2.78 16.82
C GLU A 93 -10.40 -1.82 16.26
N HIS A 94 -11.67 -2.19 16.42
CA HIS A 94 -12.77 -1.30 16.11
C HIS A 94 -12.69 -0.16 17.15
N ARG A 95 -12.09 0.98 16.80
CA ARG A 95 -12.30 2.24 17.54
C ARG A 95 -13.74 2.70 17.30
N ALA A 96 -14.71 1.92 17.76
CA ALA A 96 -16.10 2.33 17.85
C ALA A 96 -16.40 3.08 19.16
N GLY A 97 -15.38 3.44 19.95
CA GLY A 97 -15.55 3.95 21.32
C GLY A 97 -14.75 5.20 21.70
N GLN A 98 -14.20 5.95 20.75
CA GLN A 98 -13.59 7.26 21.03
C GLN A 98 -14.06 8.27 19.98
N ARG A 99 -15.34 8.68 20.08
CA ARG A 99 -15.65 10.09 19.82
C ARG A 99 -15.28 10.81 21.11
N ASP A 100 -14.28 11.69 21.03
CA ASP A 100 -14.03 12.65 22.08
C ASP A 100 -15.31 13.48 22.35
N PRO A 101 -15.52 13.92 23.61
CA PRO A 101 -16.71 14.68 24.01
C PRO A 101 -16.90 16.00 23.25
#